data_AF-A0AAD7NPU0-F1
#
_entry.id   AF-A0AAD7NPU0-F1
#
_cell.length_a   1.000
_cell.length_b   1.000
_cell.length_c   1.000
_cell.angle_alpha   90.00
_cell.angle_beta   90.00
_cell.angle_gamma   90.00
#
_symmetry.space_group_name_H-M   'P 1'
#
loop_
_entity.id
_entity.type
_entity.pdbx_description
1 polymer ?
#
loop_
_entity_poly.entity_id
_entity_poly.type
_entity_poly.pdbx_seq_one_letter_code
_entity_poly.pdbx_strand_id
1 'polypeptide(L)'
;MSPADAQRIGNQLDQLAARMEYMSTQPDTPSRQSSHSAPLSASSSSSMTGVSSFVEEPASMLSPLVLPASAHKHSNRGLGRHSSVPVPPLPKPPPPSLPANLPATSPAAPGPTLTPPRTNPLPTPPQELGRHPGITLPVQRTPPPSYRVAVRKGLWNRRGDHLTVDGFVVYAPVDRAYPDELRDYPAEAVGYRDHHGAEVGYLDRPELPESLPRFGQPPRQPYEKFVVYEYMQ
;
A
#
# COMPACT_ATOMS: atom_id res chain seq x y z
N MET A 1 -29.70 38.50 21.64
CA MET A 1 -28.63 38.59 20.62
C MET A 1 -29.22 39.27 19.42
N SER A 2 -28.62 40.39 18.99
CA SER A 2 -29.18 41.28 17.97
C SER A 2 -28.78 40.80 16.57
N PRO A 3 -29.68 40.81 15.56
CA PRO A 3 -29.39 40.32 14.21
C PRO A 3 -28.31 41.11 13.44
N ALA A 4 -27.81 42.22 13.99
CA ALA A 4 -26.77 43.03 13.38
C ALA A 4 -25.34 42.44 13.53
N ASP A 5 -25.08 41.60 14.53
CA ASP A 5 -23.72 41.10 14.81
C ASP A 5 -23.32 39.89 13.94
N ALA A 6 -24.28 39.19 13.34
CA ALA A 6 -24.01 38.01 12.51
C ALA A 6 -23.40 38.35 11.14
N GLN A 7 -23.64 39.56 10.61
CA GLN A 7 -23.14 39.94 9.28
C GLN A 7 -21.67 40.36 9.26
N ARG A 8 -21.07 40.66 10.42
CA ARG A 8 -19.69 41.16 10.47
C ARG A 8 -18.63 40.07 10.28
N ILE A 9 -18.98 38.81 10.56
CA ILE A 9 -18.04 37.67 10.48
C ILE A 9 -17.90 37.16 9.05
N GLY A 10 -18.96 37.22 8.23
CA GLY A 10 -18.90 36.76 6.83
C GLY A 10 -17.92 37.55 5.96
N ASN A 11 -17.87 38.88 6.12
CA ASN A 11 -17.07 39.75 5.25
C ASN A 11 -15.54 39.66 5.46
N GLN A 12 -15.06 38.98 6.51
CA GLN A 12 -13.62 38.80 6.73
C GLN A 12 -13.04 37.56 6.04
N LEU A 13 -13.86 36.52 5.81
CA LEU A 13 -13.41 35.29 5.14
C LEU A 13 -13.19 35.51 3.64
N ASP A 14 -14.07 36.27 2.98
CA ASP A 14 -13.95 36.54 1.55
C ASP A 14 -12.71 37.38 1.19
N GLN A 15 -12.28 38.29 2.08
CA GLN A 15 -11.06 39.08 1.85
C GLN A 15 -9.77 38.27 1.93
N LEU A 16 -9.75 37.16 2.70
CA LEU A 16 -8.58 36.29 2.78
C LEU A 16 -8.45 35.42 1.52
N ALA A 17 -9.59 34.95 0.98
CA ALA A 17 -9.63 34.13 -0.23
C ALA A 17 -9.14 34.91 -1.46
N ALA A 18 -9.62 36.14 -1.66
CA ALA A 18 -9.21 36.99 -2.78
C ALA A 18 -7.71 37.36 -2.74
N ARG A 19 -7.09 37.39 -1.56
CA ARG A 19 -5.67 37.73 -1.41
C ARG A 19 -4.74 36.57 -1.77
N MET A 20 -5.15 35.31 -1.60
CA MET A 20 -4.32 34.16 -1.97
C MET A 20 -4.28 33.91 -3.48
N GLU A 21 -5.33 34.30 -4.22
CA GLU A 21 -5.41 34.05 -5.66
C GLU A 21 -4.44 34.91 -6.49
N TYR A 22 -4.05 36.09 -5.98
CA TYR A 22 -3.17 37.03 -6.68
C TYR A 22 -1.66 36.67 -6.64
N MET A 23 -1.25 35.69 -5.83
CA MET A 23 0.17 35.30 -5.73
C MET A 23 0.57 34.14 -6.65
N SER A 24 -0.35 33.58 -7.45
CA SER A 24 -0.11 32.29 -8.14
C SER A 24 -0.10 32.35 -9.67
N THR A 25 0.09 33.51 -10.30
CA THR A 25 0.17 33.58 -11.77
C THR A 25 1.23 34.55 -12.28
N GLN A 26 2.43 34.05 -12.58
CA GLN A 26 3.36 34.73 -13.48
C GLN A 26 3.77 33.75 -14.60
N PRO A 27 3.59 34.10 -15.90
CA PRO A 27 3.92 33.21 -17.01
C PRO A 27 5.31 33.50 -17.56
N ASP A 28 6.18 32.48 -17.61
CA ASP A 28 7.50 32.58 -18.23
C ASP A 28 7.56 31.89 -19.60
N THR A 29 8.32 32.53 -20.49
CA THR A 29 8.45 32.22 -21.92
C THR A 29 9.54 31.16 -22.21
N PRO A 30 9.43 30.34 -23.27
CA PRO A 30 10.35 29.22 -23.48
C PRO A 30 11.44 29.50 -24.53
N SER A 31 12.67 29.07 -24.25
CA SER A 31 13.77 28.99 -25.23
C SER A 31 14.59 27.68 -25.11
N ARG A 32 14.34 26.80 -26.08
CA ARG A 32 15.21 25.85 -26.85
C ARG A 32 16.43 25.07 -26.29
N GLN A 33 16.45 23.80 -26.75
CA GLN A 33 17.58 22.91 -27.17
C GLN A 33 18.47 22.34 -26.04
N SER A 34 18.94 21.08 -26.00
CA SER A 34 19.24 20.06 -27.00
C SER A 34 19.43 18.66 -26.38
N SER A 35 19.28 17.65 -27.23
CA SER A 35 19.54 16.20 -27.10
C SER A 35 20.97 15.77 -26.78
N HIS A 36 21.17 14.72 -25.96
CA HIS A 36 22.27 13.73 -26.08
C HIS A 36 21.96 12.40 -25.35
N SER A 37 22.55 11.31 -25.85
CA SER A 37 22.38 9.90 -25.45
C SER A 37 23.68 9.34 -24.82
N ALA A 38 23.58 8.28 -23.99
CA ALA A 38 24.54 7.16 -23.73
C ALA A 38 24.56 6.74 -22.23
N PRO A 39 25.32 5.69 -21.81
CA PRO A 39 25.26 4.28 -22.21
C PRO A 39 25.18 3.31 -20.98
N LEU A 40 25.07 2.00 -21.26
CA LEU A 40 25.12 0.88 -20.30
C LEU A 40 26.56 0.58 -19.86
N SER A 41 26.77 0.32 -18.56
CA SER A 41 27.98 -0.32 -18.03
C SER A 41 27.64 -1.32 -16.92
N ALA A 42 28.28 -2.48 -17.00
CA ALA A 42 28.13 -3.62 -16.11
C ALA A 42 29.26 -3.69 -15.06
N SER A 43 29.03 -4.56 -14.06
CA SER A 43 29.98 -5.24 -13.16
C SER A 43 30.70 -4.42 -12.07
N SER A 44 30.58 -4.84 -10.80
CA SER A 44 31.64 -5.60 -10.08
C SER A 44 31.41 -5.62 -8.55
N SER A 45 31.71 -6.77 -7.96
CA SER A 45 31.78 -7.11 -6.54
C SER A 45 32.90 -6.40 -5.77
N SER A 46 32.71 -6.14 -4.47
CA SER A 46 33.66 -6.55 -3.42
C SER A 46 33.15 -6.24 -2.01
N SER A 47 33.37 -7.20 -1.12
CA SER A 47 33.22 -7.13 0.34
C SER A 47 34.49 -6.54 0.97
N MET A 48 34.37 -5.71 2.01
CA MET A 48 35.40 -5.52 3.04
C MET A 48 34.76 -5.01 4.34
N THR A 49 35.11 -5.66 5.43
CA THR A 49 34.85 -5.33 6.84
C THR A 49 35.87 -4.31 7.39
N GLY A 50 35.47 -3.46 8.34
CA GLY A 50 36.32 -3.14 9.50
C GLY A 50 36.62 -1.67 9.85
N VAL A 51 36.20 -1.32 11.07
CA VAL A 51 36.80 -0.44 12.10
C VAL A 51 36.83 1.10 11.95
N SER A 52 36.45 1.72 13.07
CA SER A 52 36.24 3.14 13.37
C SER A 52 37.45 4.05 13.15
N SER A 53 37.17 5.34 12.93
CA SER A 53 37.90 6.45 13.56
C SER A 53 37.00 7.68 13.61
N PHE A 54 36.88 8.27 14.80
CA PHE A 54 36.32 9.59 15.04
C PHE A 54 37.22 10.64 14.39
N VAL A 55 36.69 11.39 13.43
CA VAL A 55 37.18 12.72 13.07
C VAL A 55 35.96 13.63 13.00
N GLU A 56 35.95 14.57 13.93
CA GLU A 56 35.08 15.72 14.01
C GLU A 56 35.55 16.72 12.94
N GLU A 57 34.71 16.96 11.94
CA GLU A 57 34.96 17.98 10.91
C GLU A 57 33.93 19.13 11.06
N PRO A 58 34.37 20.40 11.11
CA PRO A 58 33.49 21.55 11.30
C PRO A 58 32.76 21.96 10.01
N ALA A 59 31.48 22.28 10.16
CA ALA A 59 30.69 23.21 9.35
C ALA A 59 31.06 23.38 7.86
N SER A 60 30.66 22.42 7.03
CA SER A 60 30.41 22.70 5.60
C SER A 60 29.12 23.50 5.45
N MET A 61 29.22 24.82 5.59
CA MET A 61 28.27 25.73 4.98
C MET A 61 28.39 25.61 3.46
N LEU A 62 27.24 25.49 2.79
CA LEU A 62 27.05 25.54 1.33
C LEU A 62 27.25 24.21 0.61
N SER A 63 26.14 23.48 0.44
CA SER A 63 25.93 22.71 -0.78
C SER A 63 24.60 23.14 -1.42
N PRO A 64 24.61 23.55 -2.70
CA PRO A 64 23.46 24.11 -3.39
C PRO A 64 22.42 23.04 -3.75
N LEU A 65 21.17 23.45 -3.58
CA LEU A 65 19.93 22.76 -3.93
C LEU A 65 19.79 22.66 -5.45
N VAL A 66 19.77 21.46 -6.01
CA VAL A 66 19.34 21.22 -7.39
C VAL A 66 18.36 20.04 -7.42
N LEU A 67 17.07 20.37 -7.53
CA LEU A 67 16.00 19.44 -7.88
C LEU A 67 15.58 19.72 -9.33
N PRO A 68 15.62 18.74 -10.25
CA PRO A 68 14.83 18.80 -11.46
C PRO A 68 13.50 18.07 -11.22
N ALA A 69 12.40 18.82 -11.22
CA ALA A 69 11.07 18.28 -11.49
C ALA A 69 10.68 18.67 -12.91
N SER A 70 10.35 17.70 -13.76
CA SER A 70 9.38 17.96 -14.83
C SER A 70 8.52 16.72 -15.08
N ALA A 71 7.21 16.95 -14.94
CA ALA A 71 6.18 16.09 -15.50
C ALA A 71 5.94 16.54 -16.96
N HIS A 72 5.88 15.60 -17.89
CA HIS A 72 5.31 15.84 -19.21
C HIS A 72 3.97 15.12 -19.35
N LYS A 73 2.91 15.93 -19.49
CA LYS A 73 1.66 15.56 -20.15
C LYS A 73 1.95 15.36 -21.64
N HIS A 74 1.65 14.18 -22.17
CA HIS A 74 1.44 13.99 -23.59
C HIS A 74 -0.05 13.74 -23.83
N SER A 75 -0.68 14.73 -24.46
CA SER A 75 -2.00 14.63 -25.07
C SER A 75 -1.84 14.30 -26.55
N ASN A 76 -2.71 13.41 -26.99
CA ASN A 76 -3.19 13.15 -28.35
C ASN A 76 -2.44 12.22 -29.32
N ARG A 77 -3.26 11.27 -29.80
CA ARG A 77 -3.34 10.66 -31.13
C ARG A 77 -2.25 9.66 -31.54
N GLY A 78 -2.57 8.40 -31.25
CA GLY A 78 -2.20 7.27 -32.09
C GLY A 78 -3.42 6.36 -32.31
N LEU A 79 -4.11 6.56 -33.44
CA LEU A 79 -5.05 5.58 -34.00
C LEU A 79 -4.25 4.37 -34.50
N GLY A 80 -3.70 3.59 -33.57
CA GLY A 80 -3.04 2.32 -33.85
C GLY A 80 -4.08 1.22 -33.80
N ARG A 81 -4.79 1.00 -34.91
CA ARG A 81 -5.53 -0.25 -35.15
C ARG A 81 -4.52 -1.39 -35.29
N HIS A 82 -4.11 -1.98 -34.17
CA HIS A 82 -3.45 -3.28 -34.19
C HIS A 82 -4.54 -4.33 -34.40
N SER A 83 -4.65 -4.75 -35.66
CA SER A 83 -5.38 -5.94 -36.07
C SER A 83 -4.66 -7.15 -35.47
N SER A 84 -5.03 -7.55 -34.24
CA SER A 84 -4.66 -8.85 -33.73
C SER A 84 -5.52 -9.89 -34.45
N VAL A 85 -4.85 -10.68 -35.28
CA VAL A 85 -5.43 -11.87 -35.90
C VAL A 85 -5.98 -12.76 -34.77
N PRO A 86 -7.24 -13.21 -34.83
CA PRO A 86 -7.79 -14.12 -33.83
C PRO A 86 -6.99 -15.42 -33.88
N VAL A 87 -6.16 -15.64 -32.86
CA VAL A 87 -5.54 -16.94 -32.61
C VAL A 87 -6.66 -17.90 -32.24
N PRO A 88 -6.85 -19.02 -32.97
CA PRO A 88 -7.85 -20.01 -32.64
C PRO A 88 -7.57 -20.57 -31.24
N PRO A 89 -8.62 -20.79 -30.42
CA PRO A 89 -8.44 -21.30 -29.06
C PRO A 89 -7.78 -22.68 -29.12
N LEU A 90 -6.61 -22.79 -28.50
CA LEU A 90 -5.91 -24.06 -28.33
C LEU A 90 -6.81 -24.99 -27.48
N PRO A 91 -7.01 -26.26 -27.90
CA PRO A 91 -7.82 -27.21 -27.14
C PRO A 91 -7.26 -27.38 -25.73
N LYS A 92 -8.10 -27.09 -24.73
CA LYS A 92 -7.79 -27.23 -23.31
C LYS A 92 -7.46 -28.71 -23.03
N PRO A 93 -6.30 -29.05 -22.46
CA PRO A 93 -5.97 -30.42 -22.10
C PRO A 93 -6.99 -30.96 -21.09
N PRO A 94 -7.37 -32.25 -21.20
CA PRO A 94 -8.32 -32.85 -20.27
C PRO A 94 -7.78 -32.81 -18.83
N PRO A 95 -8.64 -32.57 -17.82
CA PRO A 95 -8.22 -32.62 -16.43
C PRO A 95 -7.70 -34.03 -16.10
N PRO A 96 -6.65 -34.16 -15.27
CA PRO A 96 -6.21 -35.45 -14.77
C PRO A 96 -7.33 -36.07 -13.93
N SER A 97 -7.79 -37.24 -14.35
CA SER A 97 -8.74 -38.07 -13.62
C SER A 97 -8.16 -38.43 -12.26
N LEU A 98 -8.62 -37.78 -11.19
CA LEU A 98 -8.28 -38.17 -9.83
C LEU A 98 -8.96 -39.51 -9.49
N PRO A 99 -8.25 -40.49 -8.92
CA PRO A 99 -8.87 -41.74 -8.49
C PRO A 99 -9.84 -41.50 -7.34
N ALA A 100 -11.07 -41.97 -7.55
CA ALA A 100 -12.11 -42.10 -6.55
C ALA A 100 -11.77 -43.20 -5.53
N ASN A 101 -12.37 -43.07 -4.35
CA ASN A 101 -12.51 -44.06 -3.28
C ASN A 101 -11.27 -44.39 -2.42
N LEU A 102 -11.30 -43.89 -1.18
CA LEU A 102 -11.01 -44.74 -0.03
C LEU A 102 -12.14 -44.61 1.01
N PRO A 103 -12.68 -45.73 1.52
CA PRO A 103 -13.69 -45.74 2.55
C PRO A 103 -13.11 -45.43 3.94
N ALA A 104 -13.96 -44.81 4.75
CA ALA A 104 -13.75 -44.56 6.16
C ALA A 104 -13.38 -45.83 6.94
N THR A 105 -12.43 -45.71 7.86
CA THR A 105 -12.28 -46.67 8.96
C THR A 105 -11.79 -45.90 10.19
N SER A 106 -12.73 -45.47 11.03
CA SER A 106 -12.42 -45.04 12.39
C SER A 106 -12.25 -46.30 13.26
N PRO A 107 -11.08 -46.55 13.87
CA PRO A 107 -11.00 -47.50 14.96
C PRO A 107 -11.43 -46.82 16.26
N ALA A 108 -12.35 -47.48 16.94
CA ALA A 108 -12.81 -47.16 18.27
C ALA A 108 -11.64 -47.09 19.28
N ALA A 109 -11.73 -46.12 20.18
CA ALA A 109 -10.85 -45.94 21.32
C ALA A 109 -10.89 -47.14 22.29
N PRO A 110 -9.74 -47.46 22.91
CA PRO A 110 -9.76 -47.92 24.29
C PRO A 110 -8.72 -47.20 25.16
N GLY A 111 -9.18 -46.71 26.32
CA GLY A 111 -8.39 -46.73 27.56
C GLY A 111 -7.64 -45.46 27.97
N PRO A 112 -7.98 -44.86 29.13
CA PRO A 112 -7.13 -43.88 29.79
C PRO A 112 -5.96 -44.60 30.49
N THR A 113 -4.78 -44.57 29.87
CA THR A 113 -3.55 -45.02 30.55
C THR A 113 -2.95 -43.82 31.28
N LEU A 114 -3.06 -43.81 32.60
CA LEU A 114 -2.39 -42.87 33.49
C LEU A 114 -0.88 -43.14 33.49
N THR A 115 -0.16 -42.58 32.53
CA THR A 115 1.30 -42.52 32.56
C THR A 115 1.77 -41.38 33.46
N PRO A 116 2.71 -41.61 34.39
CA PRO A 116 3.27 -40.56 35.23
C PRO A 116 3.97 -39.49 34.37
N PRO A 117 3.89 -38.20 34.73
CA PRO A 117 4.48 -37.12 33.98
C PRO A 117 6.00 -37.25 33.99
N ARG A 118 6.57 -37.71 32.88
CA ARG A 118 8.00 -37.54 32.60
C ARG A 118 8.22 -36.05 32.35
N THR A 119 8.59 -35.34 33.40
CA THR A 119 9.13 -33.99 33.32
C THR A 119 10.41 -34.04 32.51
N ASN A 120 10.29 -33.82 31.20
CA ASN A 120 11.42 -33.61 30.33
C ASN A 120 12.08 -32.28 30.75
N PRO A 121 13.32 -32.28 31.28
CA PRO A 121 14.00 -31.08 31.75
C PRO A 121 14.58 -30.28 30.57
N LEU A 122 13.89 -30.25 29.43
CA LEU A 122 14.22 -29.28 28.42
C LEU A 122 13.88 -27.91 29.00
N PRO A 123 14.80 -26.93 28.93
CA PRO A 123 14.46 -25.57 29.28
C PRO A 123 13.21 -25.19 28.51
N THR A 124 12.25 -24.55 29.18
CA THR A 124 11.05 -24.02 28.54
C THR A 124 11.50 -23.33 27.26
N PRO A 125 11.01 -23.75 26.06
CA PRO A 125 11.44 -23.15 24.81
C PRO A 125 11.32 -21.64 24.97
N PRO A 126 12.31 -20.84 24.52
CA PRO A 126 12.33 -19.41 24.71
C PRO A 126 10.94 -18.88 24.37
N GLN A 127 10.19 -18.51 25.42
CA GLN A 127 8.86 -17.99 25.22
C GLN A 127 9.11 -16.72 24.42
N GLU A 128 8.60 -16.68 23.18
CA GLU A 128 8.65 -15.48 22.35
C GLU A 128 8.11 -14.34 23.22
N LEU A 129 9.04 -13.57 23.80
CA LEU A 129 8.73 -12.54 24.78
C LEU A 129 7.85 -11.55 24.05
N GLY A 130 6.56 -11.58 24.39
CA GLY A 130 5.59 -10.54 24.14
C GLY A 130 5.69 -9.92 22.76
N ARG A 131 4.98 -10.54 21.81
CA ARG A 131 4.34 -9.81 20.70
C ARG A 131 3.98 -8.39 21.16
N HIS A 132 4.54 -7.39 20.49
CA HIS A 132 4.34 -5.98 20.78
C HIS A 132 2.90 -5.71 21.27
N PRO A 133 2.70 -5.27 22.52
CA PRO A 133 1.38 -4.95 23.04
C PRO A 133 0.89 -3.70 22.31
N GLY A 134 0.02 -3.86 21.32
CA GLY A 134 -0.59 -2.71 20.67
C GLY A 134 -1.32 -2.98 19.36
N ILE A 135 -0.91 -3.97 18.57
CA ILE A 135 -1.58 -4.24 17.28
C ILE A 135 -2.62 -5.33 17.47
N THR A 136 -3.73 -4.97 18.11
CA THR A 136 -4.95 -5.78 18.06
C THR A 136 -5.36 -5.85 16.59
N LEU A 137 -5.22 -7.02 15.97
CA LEU A 137 -5.64 -7.21 14.59
C LEU A 137 -7.13 -6.84 14.48
N PRO A 138 -7.52 -6.05 13.47
CA PRO A 138 -8.92 -5.70 13.31
C PRO A 138 -9.73 -6.98 13.07
N VAL A 139 -10.73 -7.22 13.91
CA VAL A 139 -11.62 -8.38 13.78
C VAL A 139 -12.46 -8.18 12.53
N GLN A 140 -12.30 -9.07 11.54
CA GLN A 140 -13.14 -9.07 10.36
C GLN A 140 -14.58 -9.39 10.77
N ARG A 141 -15.49 -8.45 10.50
CA ARG A 141 -16.91 -8.64 10.82
C ARG A 141 -17.54 -9.57 9.78
N THR A 142 -18.34 -10.52 10.27
CA THR A 142 -19.23 -11.31 9.41
C THR A 142 -20.22 -10.37 8.72
N PRO A 143 -20.41 -10.47 7.39
CA PRO A 143 -21.39 -9.66 6.67
C PRO A 143 -22.79 -9.78 7.32
N PRO A 144 -23.48 -8.67 7.63
CA PRO A 144 -24.87 -8.70 8.04
C PRO A 144 -25.76 -9.33 6.95
N PRO A 145 -26.87 -9.99 7.25
CA PRO A 145 -27.72 -10.63 6.22
C PRO A 145 -28.28 -9.68 5.16
N SER A 146 -28.37 -8.38 5.45
CA SER A 146 -29.05 -7.37 4.62
C SER A 146 -28.12 -6.29 4.06
N TYR A 147 -26.83 -6.59 3.86
CA TYR A 147 -25.90 -5.61 3.27
C TYR A 147 -26.12 -5.44 1.76
N ARG A 148 -25.91 -4.23 1.26
CA ARG A 148 -25.92 -3.94 -0.19
C ARG A 148 -24.52 -3.83 -0.76
N VAL A 149 -23.62 -3.21 0.01
CA VAL A 149 -22.27 -2.89 -0.44
C VAL A 149 -21.28 -3.18 0.69
N ALA A 150 -20.16 -3.82 0.37
CA ALA A 150 -19.01 -3.93 1.24
C ALA A 150 -17.93 -2.96 0.75
N VAL A 151 -17.50 -2.04 1.61
CA VAL A 151 -16.47 -1.04 1.31
C VAL A 151 -15.29 -1.27 2.24
N ARG A 152 -14.07 -1.07 1.75
CA ARG A 152 -12.88 -1.18 2.60
C ARG A 152 -12.81 0.03 3.54
N LYS A 153 -12.66 -0.25 4.83
CA LYS A 153 -12.47 0.74 5.88
C LYS A 153 -11.02 1.22 5.90
N GLY A 154 -10.82 2.51 6.14
CA GLY A 154 -9.50 3.16 6.12
C GLY A 154 -9.28 3.96 4.85
N LEU A 155 -8.05 4.45 4.65
CA LEU A 155 -7.65 5.27 3.50
C LEU A 155 -7.05 4.37 2.41
N TRP A 156 -7.70 4.31 1.25
CA TRP A 156 -7.34 3.45 0.12
C TRP A 156 -7.14 4.27 -1.15
N ASN A 157 -6.32 3.80 -2.10
CA ASN A 157 -6.28 4.34 -3.45
C ASN A 157 -6.93 3.36 -4.46
N ARG A 158 -7.06 3.77 -5.73
CA ARG A 158 -7.64 2.94 -6.79
C ARG A 158 -6.88 1.65 -7.07
N ARG A 159 -5.55 1.65 -6.88
CA ARG A 159 -4.72 0.44 -7.01
C ARG A 159 -5.03 -0.57 -5.90
N GLY A 160 -5.49 -0.10 -4.74
CA GLY A 160 -5.72 -0.92 -3.54
C GLY A 160 -4.66 -0.74 -2.46
N ASP A 161 -3.79 0.26 -2.54
CA ASP A 161 -2.83 0.52 -1.46
C ASP A 161 -3.55 1.13 -0.27
N HIS A 162 -3.17 0.69 0.93
CA HIS A 162 -3.73 1.15 2.18
C HIS A 162 -2.77 2.08 2.89
N LEU A 163 -3.27 3.24 3.32
CA LEU A 163 -2.54 4.14 4.19
C LEU A 163 -2.94 3.86 5.64
N THR A 164 -1.99 3.37 6.44
CA THR A 164 -2.22 3.11 7.86
C THR A 164 -2.38 4.41 8.65
N VAL A 165 -2.98 4.32 9.84
CA VAL A 165 -3.15 5.45 10.76
C VAL A 165 -1.81 6.07 11.15
N ASP A 166 -0.76 5.24 11.23
CA ASP A 166 0.61 5.65 11.53
C ASP A 166 1.34 6.28 10.32
N GLY A 167 0.68 6.35 9.15
CA GLY A 167 1.20 7.01 7.96
C GLY A 167 2.08 6.16 7.07
N PHE A 168 2.09 4.83 7.25
CA PHE A 168 2.80 3.89 6.39
C PHE A 168 1.93 3.41 5.23
N VAL A 169 2.55 3.12 4.10
CA VAL A 169 1.88 2.55 2.93
C VAL A 169 1.99 1.03 2.97
N VAL A 170 0.87 0.35 2.74
CA VAL A 170 0.81 -1.10 2.52
C VAL A 170 0.37 -1.34 1.09
N TYR A 171 1.27 -1.86 0.26
CA TYR A 171 1.00 -2.10 -1.15
C TYR A 171 0.07 -3.28 -1.38
N ALA A 172 -0.88 -3.09 -2.29
CA ALA A 172 -1.64 -4.21 -2.82
C ALA A 172 -0.72 -5.16 -3.60
N PRO A 173 -0.80 -6.49 -3.37
CA PRO A 173 -0.15 -7.45 -4.22
C PRO A 173 -0.81 -7.45 -5.60
N VAL A 174 -0.08 -7.90 -6.62
CA VAL A 174 -0.48 -7.76 -8.04
C VAL A 174 -1.80 -8.46 -8.35
N ASP A 175 -2.07 -9.59 -7.70
CA ASP A 175 -3.30 -10.38 -7.82
C ASP A 175 -4.53 -9.71 -7.17
N ARG A 176 -4.33 -8.65 -6.38
CA ARG A 176 -5.38 -7.89 -5.69
C ARG A 176 -5.40 -6.42 -6.04
N ALA A 177 -4.62 -6.02 -7.03
CA ALA A 177 -4.58 -4.65 -7.51
C ALA A 177 -5.86 -4.33 -8.30
N TYR A 178 -6.35 -3.09 -8.19
CA TYR A 178 -7.52 -2.57 -8.88
C TYR A 178 -8.83 -3.35 -8.64
N PRO A 179 -9.23 -3.55 -7.37
CA PRO A 179 -10.48 -4.22 -7.07
C PRO A 179 -11.69 -3.33 -7.44
N ASP A 180 -12.80 -3.94 -7.87
CA ASP A 180 -13.97 -3.23 -8.42
C ASP A 180 -14.54 -2.17 -7.46
N GLU A 181 -14.51 -2.43 -6.15
CA GLU A 181 -15.02 -1.51 -5.14
C GLU A 181 -14.19 -0.23 -5.00
N LEU A 182 -12.95 -0.21 -5.49
CA LEU A 182 -12.05 0.94 -5.44
C LEU A 182 -11.94 1.68 -6.79
N ARG A 183 -12.73 1.31 -7.81
CA ARG A 183 -12.64 1.93 -9.14
C ARG A 183 -12.81 3.44 -9.15
N ASP A 184 -13.65 3.95 -8.24
CA ASP A 184 -14.01 5.36 -8.14
C ASP A 184 -13.06 6.13 -7.20
N TYR A 185 -12.05 5.48 -6.63
CA TYR A 185 -11.07 6.09 -5.73
C TYR A 185 -10.01 6.87 -6.51
N PRO A 186 -9.29 7.80 -5.86
CA PRO A 186 -8.20 8.54 -6.50
C PRO A 186 -7.11 7.58 -7.02
N ALA A 187 -6.47 7.98 -8.13
CA ALA A 187 -5.31 7.27 -8.63
C ALA A 187 -4.15 7.30 -7.61
N GLU A 188 -3.26 6.33 -7.70
CA GLU A 188 -2.12 6.13 -6.81
C GLU A 188 -1.22 7.37 -6.64
N ALA A 189 -1.06 8.18 -7.69
CA ALA A 189 -0.28 9.41 -7.66
C ALA A 189 -1.06 10.65 -7.18
N VAL A 190 -2.38 10.53 -6.98
CA VAL A 190 -3.26 11.63 -6.55
C VAL A 190 -3.42 11.62 -5.04
N GLY A 191 -3.75 10.45 -4.47
CA GLY A 191 -3.93 10.32 -3.03
C GLY A 191 -4.70 9.09 -2.62
N TYR A 192 -5.27 9.18 -1.42
CA TYR A 192 -6.04 8.15 -0.77
C TYR A 192 -7.41 8.72 -0.39
N ARG A 193 -8.44 7.90 -0.40
CA ARG A 193 -9.77 8.26 0.05
C ARG A 193 -10.28 7.22 1.03
N ASP A 194 -11.07 7.64 2.01
CA ASP A 194 -11.74 6.69 2.89
C ASP A 194 -13.16 6.36 2.44
N HIS A 195 -13.78 5.39 3.10
CA HIS A 195 -15.18 5.02 2.90
C HIS A 195 -16.21 6.15 3.18
N HIS A 196 -15.82 7.24 3.85
CA HIS A 196 -16.66 8.44 4.06
C HIS A 196 -16.42 9.53 3.02
N GLY A 197 -15.50 9.31 2.08
CA GLY A 197 -15.13 10.27 1.05
C GLY A 197 -14.08 11.30 1.48
N ALA A 198 -13.48 11.17 2.66
CA ALA A 198 -12.38 12.02 3.08
C ALA A 198 -11.12 11.65 2.28
N GLU A 199 -10.51 12.64 1.64
CA GLU A 199 -9.33 12.47 0.80
C GLU A 199 -8.07 13.02 1.46
N VAL A 200 -6.95 12.31 1.28
CA VAL A 200 -5.62 12.71 1.68
C VAL A 200 -4.73 12.68 0.45
N GLY A 201 -4.10 13.81 0.13
CA GLY A 201 -3.19 13.91 -1.00
C GLY A 201 -2.02 12.94 -0.91
N TYR A 202 -1.52 12.51 -2.06
CA TYR A 202 -0.33 11.67 -2.14
C TYR A 202 0.87 12.41 -1.55
N LEU A 203 1.60 11.73 -0.67
CA LEU A 203 2.86 12.17 -0.09
C LEU A 203 3.83 10.99 -0.14
N ASP A 204 5.11 11.28 -0.30
CA ASP A 204 6.16 10.28 -0.18
C ASP A 204 6.19 9.77 1.27
N ARG A 205 5.88 8.48 1.44
CA ARG A 205 5.64 7.87 2.75
C ARG A 205 6.37 6.53 2.82
N PRO A 206 6.92 6.18 3.98
CA PRO A 206 7.60 4.90 4.14
C PRO A 206 6.62 3.74 3.98
N GLU A 207 7.13 2.64 3.43
CA GLU A 207 6.42 1.37 3.35
C GLU A 207 6.41 0.69 4.71
N LEU A 208 5.34 -0.07 5.02
CA LEU A 208 5.26 -0.83 6.26
C LEU A 208 6.18 -2.06 6.18
N PRO A 209 7.26 -2.16 6.99
CA PRO A 209 8.25 -3.24 6.87
C PRO A 209 7.68 -4.65 7.02
N GLU A 210 6.62 -4.82 7.81
CA GLU A 210 5.96 -6.10 8.04
C GLU A 210 5.18 -6.59 6.82
N SER A 211 4.76 -5.68 5.94
CA SER A 211 3.99 -6.01 4.73
C SER A 211 4.88 -6.42 3.55
N LEU A 212 6.20 -6.22 3.66
CA LEU A 212 7.15 -6.51 2.60
C LEU A 212 7.79 -7.89 2.75
N PRO A 213 8.02 -8.62 1.64
CA PRO A 213 8.89 -9.79 1.65
C PRO A 213 10.31 -9.42 2.08
N ARG A 214 10.93 -10.25 2.92
CA ARG A 214 12.32 -10.03 3.38
C ARG A 214 13.17 -11.27 3.11
N PHE A 215 14.27 -11.12 2.38
CA PHE A 215 15.25 -12.20 2.12
C PHE A 215 14.62 -13.48 1.53
N GLY A 216 13.68 -13.32 0.59
CA GLY A 216 12.95 -14.44 -0.02
C GLY A 216 11.89 -15.08 0.90
N GLN A 217 11.70 -14.57 2.11
CA GLN A 217 10.60 -14.96 2.98
C GLN A 217 9.34 -14.17 2.64
N PRO A 218 8.15 -14.78 2.79
CA PRO A 218 6.89 -14.06 2.63
C PRO A 218 6.76 -12.91 3.64
N PRO A 219 5.89 -11.93 3.38
CA PRO A 219 5.59 -10.86 4.32
C PRO A 219 5.25 -11.39 5.71
N ARG A 220 5.74 -10.70 6.75
CA ARG A 220 5.41 -11.04 8.14
C ARG A 220 3.92 -10.85 8.43
N GLN A 221 3.32 -9.85 7.80
CA GLN A 221 1.88 -9.61 7.81
C GLN A 221 1.36 -9.66 6.37
N PRO A 222 0.51 -10.64 6.04
CA PRO A 222 -0.07 -10.71 4.71
C PRO A 222 -1.10 -9.59 4.52
N TYR A 223 -1.27 -9.14 3.27
CA TYR A 223 -2.07 -7.97 2.89
C TYR A 223 -3.52 -8.04 3.40
N GLU A 224 -4.10 -9.23 3.46
CA GLU A 224 -5.42 -9.57 3.99
C GLU A 224 -5.67 -8.99 5.38
N LYS A 225 -4.64 -8.91 6.23
CA LYS A 225 -4.78 -8.42 7.60
C LYS A 225 -5.10 -6.93 7.68
N PHE A 226 -4.80 -6.19 6.62
CA PHE A 226 -5.07 -4.76 6.54
C PHE A 226 -6.41 -4.46 5.87
N VAL A 227 -7.03 -5.46 5.21
CA VAL A 227 -8.32 -5.29 4.54
C VAL A 227 -9.44 -5.52 5.55
N VAL A 228 -10.07 -4.43 5.99
CA VAL A 228 -11.25 -4.47 6.87
C VAL A 228 -12.43 -3.97 6.07
N TYR A 229 -13.53 -4.73 6.04
CA TYR A 229 -14.74 -4.31 5.36
C TYR A 229 -15.74 -3.66 6.31
N GLU A 230 -16.38 -2.61 5.81
CA GLU A 230 -17.56 -1.97 6.37
C GLU A 230 -18.75 -2.22 5.46
N TYR A 231 -19.84 -2.71 6.02
CA TYR A 231 -21.03 -3.13 5.27
C TYR A 231 -22.08 -2.02 5.37
N MET A 232 -22.45 -1.44 4.22
CA MET A 232 -23.48 -0.41 4.11
C MET A 232 -24.83 -1.03 3.69
N GLN A 233 -25.91 -0.53 4.28
CA GLN A 233 -27.30 -0.95 4.03
C GLN A 233 -28.00 -0.11 2.96
#